data_AF-A0A962QXT6-F1
#
_entry.id   AF-A0A962QXT6-F1
#
_cell.length_a   1.000
_cell.length_b   1.000
_cell.length_c   1.000
_cell.angle_alpha   90.00
_cell.angle_beta   90.00
_cell.angle_gamma   90.00
#
_symmetry.space_group_name_H-M   'P 1'
#
loop_
_entity.id
_entity.type
_entity.pdbx_description
1 polymer ?
#
loop_
_entity_poly.entity_id
_entity_poly.type
_entity_poly.pdbx_seq_one_letter_code
_entity_poly.pdbx_strand_id
1 'polypeptide(L)'
;FAHHLILFDLPLNPDLLEQRIGRLDRIGQQRDVEIHVPFMEDSAQATLLDWYNRGLDLFRDSCSAGYMIFETFRAPLLAQLRQRTAEFEDLLVATAEFTLQTRRELREGRDRLLERNSCKPELAAALIEEIRNNEQGDTLERYLEALCDAFGVDQEFHSEQTLILRPSEHMLTGHFPGVQEDGTTVTFDRDKALAREDMEFATWEHPMILEAMDMVHTMELGNAAIGTIKLKGVAPGTMLLEALYTVNCIAPRTLQVERFLPLSPMRLLVDARGKDLAALLPQDRLNEMVQSVKKATALAIIKQVYQEVEAKMSLATAAAEQQLAGIVAAAEQTMRLELGEELDRLRALRRVNPSIREEEISFLQHRIDECAVHIQHASLQLQALRLIITT
;
A
#
# COMPACT_ATOMS: atom_id res chain seq x y z
N PHE A 1 -20.72 3.27 10.57
CA PHE A 1 -21.99 2.66 11.03
C PHE A 1 -22.61 3.43 12.21
N ALA A 2 -21.85 3.67 13.28
CA ALA A 2 -22.34 4.48 14.41
C ALA A 2 -22.46 5.95 14.00
N HIS A 3 -23.62 6.54 14.27
CA HIS A 3 -23.93 7.97 14.03
C HIS A 3 -24.77 8.58 15.17
N HIS A 4 -25.07 7.82 16.22
CA HIS A 4 -25.69 8.34 17.45
C HIS A 4 -24.66 8.31 18.58
N LEU A 5 -24.45 9.44 19.24
CA LEU A 5 -23.58 9.57 20.40
C LEU A 5 -24.42 9.90 21.63
N ILE A 6 -24.37 9.05 22.66
CA ILE A 6 -25.04 9.31 23.94
C ILE A 6 -24.00 9.76 24.96
N LEU A 7 -24.10 10.99 25.44
CA LEU A 7 -23.22 11.55 26.46
C LEU A 7 -23.92 11.49 27.82
N PHE A 8 -23.59 10.46 28.61
CA PHE A 8 -24.18 10.26 29.94
C PHE A 8 -23.68 11.29 30.98
N ASP A 9 -22.51 11.87 30.72
CA ASP A 9 -21.94 13.00 31.41
C ASP A 9 -21.22 13.92 30.42
N LEU A 10 -21.10 15.18 30.80
CA LEU A 10 -20.29 16.18 30.14
C LEU A 10 -19.01 16.44 30.96
N PRO A 11 -17.82 16.35 30.34
CA PRO A 11 -16.58 16.68 31.00
C PRO A 11 -16.50 18.19 31.22
N LEU A 12 -15.76 18.61 32.25
CA LEU A 12 -15.56 20.04 32.53
C LEU A 12 -14.65 20.72 31.50
N ASN A 13 -13.69 19.99 30.92
CA ASN A 13 -12.80 20.51 29.88
C ASN A 13 -13.48 20.35 28.49
N PRO A 14 -13.70 21.45 27.74
CA PRO A 14 -14.28 21.41 26.39
C PRO A 14 -13.54 20.48 25.43
N ASP A 15 -12.21 20.41 25.51
CA ASP A 15 -11.41 19.60 24.58
C ASP A 15 -11.71 18.10 24.73
N LEU A 16 -12.04 17.65 25.95
CA LEU A 16 -12.44 16.26 26.18
C LEU A 16 -13.80 15.96 25.57
N LEU A 17 -14.71 16.92 25.55
CA LEU A 17 -16.00 16.79 24.88
C LEU A 17 -15.81 16.72 23.36
N GLU A 18 -14.98 17.60 22.80
CA GLU A 18 -14.64 17.58 21.38
C GLU A 18 -13.94 16.27 20.97
N GLN A 19 -13.05 15.74 21.81
CA GLN A 19 -12.45 14.41 21.60
C GLN A 19 -13.47 13.28 21.60
N ARG A 20 -14.49 13.33 22.47
CA ARG A 20 -15.58 12.32 22.51
C ARG A 20 -16.39 12.38 21.22
N ILE A 21 -16.74 13.59 20.77
CA ILE A 21 -17.49 13.82 19.51
C ILE A 21 -16.64 13.39 18.30
N GLY A 22 -15.37 13.77 18.25
CA GLY A 22 -14.41 13.45 17.18
C GLY A 22 -14.02 11.96 17.06
N ARG A 23 -14.57 11.07 17.91
CA ARG A 23 -14.54 9.63 17.64
C ARG A 23 -15.54 9.23 16.55
N LEU A 24 -16.64 9.97 16.42
CA LEU A 24 -17.67 9.77 15.38
C LEU A 24 -17.58 10.84 14.30
N ASP A 25 -17.33 12.10 14.65
CA ASP A 25 -17.22 13.23 13.71
C ASP A 25 -15.88 13.19 12.97
N ARG A 26 -15.83 12.35 11.92
CA ARG A 26 -14.65 12.13 11.08
C ARG A 26 -15.06 12.05 9.62
N ILE A 27 -14.16 12.50 8.73
CA ILE A 27 -14.30 12.31 7.29
C ILE A 27 -14.42 10.81 6.99
N GLY A 28 -15.42 10.44 6.20
CA GLY A 28 -15.76 9.04 5.90
C GLY A 28 -17.03 8.55 6.61
N GLN A 29 -17.65 9.36 7.49
CA GLN A 29 -18.98 9.03 7.98
C GLN A 29 -20.05 9.09 6.89
N GLN A 30 -21.03 8.20 7.00
CA GLN A 30 -22.12 8.06 6.02
C GLN A 30 -23.35 8.89 6.38
N ARG A 31 -23.46 9.36 7.62
CA ARG A 31 -24.61 10.09 8.16
C ARG A 31 -24.14 11.18 9.10
N ASP A 32 -24.98 12.19 9.26
CA ASP A 32 -24.80 13.23 10.27
C ASP A 32 -24.79 12.60 11.68
N VAL A 33 -23.97 13.18 12.57
CA VAL A 33 -23.86 12.71 13.96
C VAL A 33 -24.99 13.30 14.80
N GLU A 34 -25.83 12.43 15.36
CA GLU A 34 -26.87 12.80 16.31
C GLU A 34 -26.36 12.68 17.75
N ILE A 35 -26.28 13.80 18.45
CA ILE A 35 -25.81 13.84 19.84
C ILE A 35 -27.00 13.89 20.80
N HIS A 36 -27.07 12.90 21.68
CA HIS A 36 -28.09 12.75 22.71
C HIS A 36 -27.44 12.96 24.08
N VAL A 37 -27.89 13.98 24.82
CA VAL A 37 -27.34 14.29 26.16
C VAL A 37 -28.45 14.16 27.20
N PRO A 38 -28.68 12.97 27.77
CA PRO A 38 -29.57 12.84 28.92
C PRO A 38 -28.94 13.51 30.13
N PHE A 39 -29.68 14.38 30.82
CA PHE A 39 -29.21 15.07 32.01
C PHE A 39 -30.30 15.08 33.09
N MET A 40 -29.87 15.24 34.35
CA MET A 40 -30.79 15.47 35.45
C MET A 40 -31.13 16.96 35.53
N GLU A 41 -32.42 17.28 35.63
CA GLU A 41 -32.88 18.65 35.88
C GLU A 41 -32.26 19.21 37.17
N ASP A 42 -32.05 20.53 37.21
CA ASP A 42 -31.47 21.25 38.35
C ASP A 42 -30.09 20.75 38.82
N SER A 43 -29.28 20.20 37.89
CA SER A 43 -27.94 19.70 38.18
C SER A 43 -26.82 20.53 37.54
N ALA A 44 -25.59 20.36 38.03
CA ALA A 44 -24.39 20.95 37.40
C ALA A 44 -24.24 20.55 35.93
N GLN A 45 -24.70 19.35 35.55
CA GLN A 45 -24.68 18.87 34.16
C GLN A 45 -25.66 19.62 33.27
N ALA A 46 -26.85 20.01 33.78
CA ALA A 46 -27.80 20.85 33.06
C ALA A 46 -27.21 22.25 32.77
N THR A 47 -26.57 22.87 33.78
CA THR A 47 -25.88 24.15 33.63
C THR A 47 -24.72 24.04 32.62
N LEU A 48 -23.92 22.98 32.70
CA LEU A 48 -22.80 22.77 31.79
C LEU A 48 -23.25 22.52 30.34
N LEU A 49 -24.34 21.78 30.14
CA LEU A 49 -24.97 21.58 28.84
C LEU A 49 -25.39 22.91 28.20
N ASP A 50 -26.09 23.75 28.96
CA ASP A 50 -26.51 25.08 28.49
C ASP A 50 -25.31 25.95 28.11
N TRP A 51 -24.23 25.91 28.91
CA TRP A 51 -23.02 26.67 28.63
C TRP A 51 -22.30 26.19 27.37
N TYR A 52 -22.16 24.88 27.18
CA TYR A 52 -21.57 24.34 25.95
C TYR A 52 -22.41 24.63 24.72
N ASN A 53 -23.72 24.51 24.81
CA ASN A 53 -24.63 24.70 23.68
C ASN A 53 -24.78 26.19 23.30
N ARG A 54 -25.05 27.06 24.28
CA ARG A 54 -25.36 28.47 24.02
C ARG A 54 -24.14 29.38 24.09
N GLY A 55 -23.13 29.03 24.90
CA GLY A 55 -21.90 29.81 25.04
C GLY A 55 -20.83 29.44 24.02
N LEU A 56 -20.60 28.15 23.77
CA LEU A 56 -19.54 27.68 22.87
C LEU A 56 -20.05 27.14 21.51
N ASP A 57 -21.33 26.76 21.43
CA ASP A 57 -21.92 26.08 20.28
C ASP A 57 -21.14 24.82 19.85
N LEU A 58 -20.61 24.09 20.85
CA LEU A 58 -19.64 23.00 20.66
C LEU A 58 -20.27 21.70 20.13
N PHE A 59 -21.60 21.55 20.25
CA PHE A 59 -22.31 20.37 19.73
C PHE A 59 -22.60 20.47 18.23
N ARG A 60 -22.50 21.67 17.64
CA ARG A 60 -22.83 21.91 16.21
C ARG A 60 -21.61 22.26 15.38
N ASP A 61 -20.65 22.98 15.96
CA ASP A 61 -19.45 23.38 15.25
C ASP A 61 -18.22 23.20 16.16
N SER A 62 -17.16 22.63 15.58
CA SER A 62 -15.87 22.49 16.23
C SER A 62 -15.33 23.83 16.72
N CYS A 63 -14.56 23.83 17.80
CA CYS A 63 -14.00 25.06 18.34
C CYS A 63 -12.59 24.83 18.87
N SER A 64 -11.60 25.08 18.02
CA SER A 64 -10.17 24.95 18.36
C SER A 64 -9.68 25.87 19.49
N ALA A 65 -10.53 26.79 19.97
CA ALA A 65 -10.25 27.67 21.11
C ALA A 65 -11.09 27.36 22.35
N GLY A 66 -11.77 26.20 22.39
CA GLY A 66 -12.65 25.80 23.49
C GLY A 66 -11.99 25.93 24.86
N TYR A 67 -10.78 25.36 25.04
CA TYR A 67 -10.04 25.47 26.30
C TYR A 67 -9.68 26.90 26.71
N MET A 68 -9.30 27.76 25.76
CA MET A 68 -8.97 29.17 26.05
C MET A 68 -10.18 29.95 26.55
N ILE A 69 -11.33 29.74 25.90
CA ILE A 69 -12.62 30.31 26.31
C ILE A 69 -12.98 29.79 27.70
N PHE A 70 -12.84 28.49 27.94
CA PHE A 70 -13.07 27.88 29.24
C PHE A 70 -12.21 28.51 30.34
N GLU A 71 -10.89 28.63 30.18
CA GLU A 71 -10.03 29.24 31.20
C GLU A 71 -10.41 30.70 31.50
N THR A 72 -10.82 31.45 30.48
CA THR A 72 -11.29 32.85 30.63
C THR A 72 -12.54 32.94 31.51
N PHE A 73 -13.51 32.03 31.33
CA PHE A 73 -14.77 32.01 32.07
C PHE A 73 -14.82 30.97 33.20
N ARG A 74 -13.69 30.34 33.54
CA ARG A 74 -13.64 29.19 34.46
C ARG A 74 -14.18 29.51 35.84
N ALA A 75 -13.72 30.61 36.44
CA ALA A 75 -14.13 31.02 37.77
C ALA A 75 -15.64 31.31 37.87
N PRO A 76 -16.25 32.16 37.02
CA PRO A 76 -17.69 32.39 37.05
C PRO A 76 -18.49 31.14 36.68
N LEU A 77 -18.02 30.31 35.74
CA LEU A 77 -18.67 29.04 35.41
C LEU A 77 -18.70 28.08 36.61
N LEU A 78 -17.58 27.88 37.31
CA LEU A 78 -17.53 27.00 38.48
C LEU A 78 -18.46 27.44 39.61
N ALA A 79 -18.69 28.75 39.77
CA ALA A 79 -19.67 29.26 40.73
C ALA A 79 -21.09 28.85 40.32
N GLN A 80 -21.45 29.04 39.04
CA GLN A 80 -22.77 28.70 38.49
C GLN A 80 -23.03 27.19 38.45
N LEU A 81 -21.99 26.36 38.30
CA LEU A 81 -22.10 24.89 38.40
C LEU A 81 -22.42 24.41 39.82
N ARG A 82 -21.97 25.13 40.85
CA ARG A 82 -22.32 24.81 42.25
C ARG A 82 -23.73 25.26 42.59
N GLN A 83 -24.13 26.44 42.11
CA GLN A 83 -25.46 26.99 42.30
C GLN A 83 -25.80 27.93 41.14
N ARG A 84 -26.78 27.54 40.32
CA ARG A 84 -27.26 28.35 39.20
C ARG A 84 -28.07 29.53 39.72
N THR A 85 -27.68 30.75 39.33
CA THR A 85 -28.40 31.99 39.66
C THR A 85 -28.91 32.67 38.38
N ALA A 86 -29.66 33.76 38.53
CA ALA A 86 -30.13 34.57 37.39
C ALA A 86 -28.97 35.16 36.56
N GLU A 87 -27.80 35.34 37.17
CA GLU A 87 -26.57 35.84 36.53
C GLU A 87 -25.98 34.85 35.50
N PHE A 88 -26.47 33.60 35.47
CA PHE A 88 -26.02 32.62 34.48
C PHE A 88 -26.34 33.04 33.05
N GLU A 89 -27.46 33.72 32.82
CA GLU A 89 -27.82 34.21 31.48
C GLU A 89 -26.82 35.28 30.98
N ASP A 90 -26.36 36.17 31.87
CA ASP A 90 -25.34 37.16 31.53
C ASP A 90 -23.99 36.48 31.21
N LEU A 91 -23.63 35.43 31.95
CA LEU A 91 -22.45 34.60 31.66
C LEU A 91 -22.56 33.93 30.29
N LEU A 92 -23.73 33.41 29.93
CA LEU A 92 -23.97 32.78 28.62
C LEU A 92 -23.78 33.78 27.49
N VAL A 93 -24.38 34.96 27.59
CA VAL A 93 -24.25 36.02 26.58
C VAL A 93 -22.79 36.46 26.44
N ALA A 94 -22.11 36.74 27.56
CA ALA A 94 -20.70 37.14 27.54
C ALA A 94 -19.79 36.05 26.94
N THR A 95 -20.04 34.78 27.27
CA THR A 95 -19.29 33.65 26.69
C THR A 95 -19.55 33.56 25.18
N ALA A 96 -20.80 33.65 24.74
CA ALA A 96 -21.18 33.56 23.33
C ALA A 96 -20.55 34.67 22.47
N GLU A 97 -20.57 35.91 22.96
CA GLU A 97 -19.93 37.05 22.30
C GLU A 97 -18.42 36.84 22.17
N PHE A 98 -17.77 36.39 23.25
CA PHE A 98 -16.34 36.09 23.24
C PHE A 98 -15.97 34.93 22.31
N THR A 99 -16.79 33.86 22.27
CA THR A 99 -16.64 32.74 21.34
C THR A 99 -16.73 33.22 19.88
N LEU A 100 -17.73 34.06 19.56
CA LEU A 100 -17.92 34.58 18.21
C LEU A 100 -16.73 35.46 17.77
N GLN A 101 -16.28 36.35 18.65
CA GLN A 101 -15.10 37.19 18.43
C GLN A 101 -13.85 36.32 18.17
N THR A 102 -13.58 35.34 19.03
CA THR A 102 -12.43 34.43 18.91
C THR A 102 -12.48 33.63 17.61
N ARG A 103 -13.64 33.07 17.25
CA ARG A 103 -13.83 32.33 15.99
C ARG A 103 -13.55 33.23 14.79
N ARG A 104 -13.96 34.50 14.84
CA ARG A 104 -13.70 35.46 13.76
C ARG A 104 -12.21 35.75 13.63
N GLU A 105 -11.52 36.04 14.74
CA GLU A 105 -10.08 36.31 14.75
C GLU A 105 -9.29 35.11 14.21
N LEU A 106 -9.64 33.88 14.60
CA LEU A 106 -9.02 32.68 14.07
C LEU A 106 -9.27 32.51 12.56
N ARG A 107 -10.49 32.78 12.08
CA ARG A 107 -10.83 32.72 10.65
C ARG A 107 -10.10 33.79 9.83
N GLU A 108 -9.93 34.98 10.38
CA GLU A 108 -9.20 36.09 9.75
C GLU A 108 -7.68 35.85 9.78
N GLY A 109 -7.16 35.16 10.81
CA GLY A 109 -5.76 34.76 10.92
C GLY A 109 -5.34 33.57 10.04
N ARG A 110 -6.27 32.94 9.31
CA ARG A 110 -5.96 31.82 8.41
C ARG A 110 -5.20 32.29 7.17
N ASP A 111 -4.08 31.63 6.90
CA ASP A 111 -3.38 31.78 5.63
C ASP A 111 -4.09 30.95 4.55
N ARG A 112 -4.97 31.62 3.80
CA ARG A 112 -5.76 31.01 2.71
C ARG A 112 -4.88 30.48 1.57
N LEU A 113 -3.69 31.05 1.35
CA LEU A 113 -2.78 30.55 0.32
C LEU A 113 -2.13 29.25 0.78
N LEU A 114 -1.77 29.15 2.06
CA LEU A 114 -1.28 27.90 2.65
C LEU A 114 -2.36 26.82 2.56
N GLU A 115 -3.59 27.08 3.00
CA GLU A 115 -4.70 26.10 2.94
C GLU A 115 -4.96 25.61 1.50
N ARG A 116 -4.98 26.53 0.53
CA ARG A 116 -5.17 26.19 -0.89
C ARG A 116 -3.99 25.41 -1.48
N ASN A 117 -2.77 25.61 -0.97
CA ASN A 117 -1.61 24.84 -1.40
C ASN A 117 -1.57 23.45 -0.73
N SER A 118 -2.02 23.36 0.53
CA SER A 118 -2.01 22.13 1.33
C SER A 118 -2.82 20.99 0.72
N CYS A 119 -3.98 21.28 0.13
CA CYS A 119 -4.77 20.29 -0.59
C CYS A 119 -5.28 20.85 -1.91
N LYS A 120 -5.03 20.13 -3.00
CA LYS A 120 -5.57 20.39 -4.32
C LYS A 120 -6.66 19.36 -4.60
N PRO A 121 -7.96 19.69 -4.40
CA PRO A 121 -9.02 18.69 -4.35
C PRO A 121 -9.15 17.84 -5.61
N GLU A 122 -8.98 18.44 -6.79
CA GLU A 122 -9.09 17.73 -8.06
C GLU A 122 -7.97 16.68 -8.24
N LEU A 123 -6.72 17.04 -7.93
CA LEU A 123 -5.59 16.11 -8.00
C LEU A 123 -5.71 15.02 -6.92
N ALA A 124 -6.11 15.40 -5.71
CA ALA A 124 -6.32 14.46 -4.62
C ALA A 124 -7.45 13.46 -4.95
N ALA A 125 -8.55 13.93 -5.52
CA ALA A 125 -9.65 13.07 -5.94
C ALA A 125 -9.22 12.06 -7.01
N ALA A 126 -8.46 12.50 -8.02
CA ALA A 126 -7.92 11.60 -9.05
C ALA A 126 -7.02 10.51 -8.44
N LEU A 127 -6.10 10.88 -7.54
CA LEU A 127 -5.23 9.92 -6.85
C LEU A 127 -6.00 8.96 -5.95
N ILE A 128 -7.04 9.44 -5.26
CA ILE A 128 -7.91 8.60 -4.42
C ILE A 128 -8.63 7.55 -5.27
N GLU A 129 -9.15 7.93 -6.43
CA GLU A 129 -9.81 6.97 -7.34
C GLU A 129 -8.82 5.96 -7.91
N GLU A 130 -7.58 6.37 -8.23
CA GLU A 130 -6.54 5.45 -8.67
C GLU A 130 -6.19 4.42 -7.58
N ILE A 131 -6.07 4.85 -6.32
CA ILE A 131 -5.85 3.94 -5.18
C ILE A 131 -7.03 2.98 -5.04
N ARG A 132 -8.27 3.49 -5.07
CA ARG A 132 -9.48 2.65 -4.97
C ARG A 132 -9.55 1.61 -6.09
N ASN A 133 -9.20 1.99 -7.32
CA ASN A 133 -9.19 1.07 -8.45
C ASN A 133 -8.11 -0.01 -8.30
N ASN A 134 -6.96 0.30 -7.71
CA ASN A 134 -5.91 -0.69 -7.42
C ASN A 134 -6.29 -1.63 -6.28
N GLU A 135 -7.08 -1.16 -5.30
CA GLU A 135 -7.63 -1.99 -4.23
C GLU A 135 -8.80 -2.86 -4.70
N GLN A 136 -9.45 -2.48 -5.81
CA GLN A 136 -10.54 -3.24 -6.39
C GLN A 136 -10.02 -4.41 -7.21
N GLY A 137 -10.23 -5.63 -6.70
CA GLY A 137 -10.10 -6.86 -7.45
C GLY A 137 -9.51 -8.01 -6.65
N ASP A 138 -9.55 -9.20 -7.25
CA ASP A 138 -9.19 -10.44 -6.55
C ASP A 138 -7.75 -10.87 -6.82
N THR A 139 -6.93 -9.99 -7.42
CA THR A 139 -5.57 -10.38 -7.86
C THR A 139 -4.65 -10.66 -6.69
N LEU A 140 -4.68 -9.80 -5.66
CA LEU A 140 -3.89 -10.01 -4.45
C LEU A 140 -4.40 -11.22 -3.66
N GLU A 141 -5.73 -11.36 -3.52
CA GLU A 141 -6.36 -12.49 -2.85
C GLU A 141 -5.95 -13.81 -3.52
N ARG A 142 -6.16 -13.94 -4.83
CA ARG A 142 -5.76 -15.13 -5.59
C ARG A 142 -4.24 -15.39 -5.58
N TYR A 143 -3.43 -14.33 -5.54
CA TYR A 143 -1.99 -14.47 -5.41
C TYR A 143 -1.60 -15.04 -4.04
N LEU A 144 -2.19 -14.51 -2.96
CA LEU A 144 -1.94 -15.00 -1.61
C LEU A 144 -2.44 -16.44 -1.46
N GLU A 145 -3.60 -16.77 -2.02
CA GLU A 145 -4.12 -18.14 -2.02
C GLU A 145 -3.16 -19.12 -2.69
N ALA A 146 -2.68 -18.78 -3.89
CA ALA A 146 -1.73 -19.61 -4.61
C ALA A 146 -0.39 -19.76 -3.87
N LEU A 147 0.03 -18.71 -3.17
CA LEU A 147 1.25 -18.70 -2.36
C LEU A 147 1.09 -19.59 -1.13
N CYS A 148 -0.01 -19.46 -0.40
CA CYS A 148 -0.31 -20.30 0.75
C CYS A 148 -0.41 -21.79 0.36
N ASP A 149 -1.08 -22.11 -0.75
CA ASP A 149 -1.15 -23.48 -1.27
C ASP A 149 0.24 -24.04 -1.63
N ALA A 150 1.09 -23.22 -2.25
CA ALA A 150 2.45 -23.63 -2.63
C ALA A 150 3.33 -23.91 -1.39
N PHE A 151 3.15 -23.15 -0.32
CA PHE A 151 3.93 -23.26 0.92
C PHE A 151 3.29 -24.17 1.97
N GLY A 152 2.08 -24.67 1.73
CA GLY A 152 1.34 -25.52 2.65
C GLY A 152 0.77 -24.76 3.85
N VAL A 153 0.39 -23.49 3.70
CA VAL A 153 -0.34 -22.73 4.72
C VAL A 153 -1.84 -23.01 4.55
N ASP A 154 -2.51 -23.40 5.63
CA ASP A 154 -3.94 -23.67 5.59
C ASP A 154 -4.73 -22.36 5.52
N GLN A 155 -5.79 -22.39 4.71
CA GLN A 155 -6.63 -21.23 4.43
C GLN A 155 -8.08 -21.58 4.78
N GLU A 156 -8.64 -20.87 5.75
CA GLU A 156 -10.04 -21.03 6.15
C GLU A 156 -10.85 -19.81 5.72
N PHE A 157 -11.99 -20.05 5.08
CA PHE A 157 -12.94 -18.98 4.76
C PHE A 157 -13.56 -18.41 6.04
N HIS A 158 -13.44 -17.09 6.23
CA HIS A 158 -14.15 -16.38 7.29
C HIS A 158 -15.39 -15.66 6.74
N SER A 159 -15.19 -14.81 5.73
CA SER A 159 -16.22 -14.01 5.06
C SER A 159 -15.72 -13.54 3.69
N GLU A 160 -16.58 -12.91 2.89
CA GLU A 160 -16.17 -12.30 1.60
C GLU A 160 -14.95 -11.38 1.78
N GLN A 161 -13.91 -11.55 0.94
CA GLN A 161 -12.62 -10.83 1.02
C GLN A 161 -11.94 -10.94 2.39
N THR A 162 -12.10 -12.08 3.07
CA THR A 162 -11.50 -12.34 4.39
C THR A 162 -11.12 -13.81 4.55
N LEU A 163 -9.85 -14.06 4.86
CA LEU A 163 -9.28 -15.38 5.03
C LEU A 163 -8.62 -15.49 6.41
N ILE A 164 -8.65 -16.69 7.00
CA ILE A 164 -7.84 -17.03 8.17
C ILE A 164 -6.70 -17.92 7.68
N LEU A 165 -5.47 -17.48 7.93
CA LEU A 165 -4.27 -18.21 7.60
C LEU A 165 -3.78 -18.96 8.84
N ARG A 166 -3.54 -20.26 8.71
CA ARG A 166 -3.00 -21.11 9.79
C ARG A 166 -1.76 -21.88 9.33
N PRO A 167 -0.74 -22.03 10.19
CA PRO A 167 0.35 -22.95 9.94
C PRO A 167 -0.17 -24.40 9.84
N SER A 168 0.38 -25.20 8.93
CA SER A 168 0.06 -26.63 8.80
C SER A 168 1.29 -27.52 9.04
N GLU A 169 1.06 -28.81 9.31
CA GLU A 169 2.13 -29.81 9.45
C GLU A 169 2.88 -30.08 8.12
N HIS A 170 2.29 -29.68 6.98
CA HIS A 170 2.85 -29.89 5.64
C HIS A 170 3.55 -28.66 5.09
N MET A 171 3.74 -27.62 5.90
CA MET A 171 4.44 -26.42 5.46
C MET A 171 5.87 -26.75 4.99
N LEU A 172 6.23 -26.20 3.83
CA LEU A 172 7.55 -26.40 3.23
C LEU A 172 8.66 -25.72 4.06
N THR A 173 8.31 -24.60 4.69
CA THR A 173 9.17 -23.84 5.59
C THR A 173 8.54 -23.88 6.98
N GLY A 174 9.34 -23.96 8.05
CA GLY A 174 8.81 -23.96 9.43
C GLY A 174 8.17 -22.63 9.86
N HIS A 175 8.09 -21.65 8.96
CA HIS A 175 7.55 -20.33 9.20
C HIS A 175 7.04 -19.74 7.88
N PHE A 176 5.90 -19.05 7.93
CA PHE A 176 5.40 -18.19 6.87
C PHE A 176 5.29 -16.76 7.44
N PRO A 177 5.79 -15.73 6.74
CA PRO A 177 5.79 -14.35 7.23
C PRO A 177 4.41 -13.90 7.72
N GLY A 178 4.34 -13.18 8.85
CA GLY A 178 3.09 -12.60 9.37
C GLY A 178 2.02 -13.58 9.88
N VAL A 179 2.18 -14.89 9.69
CA VAL A 179 1.23 -15.90 10.18
C VAL A 179 1.62 -16.35 11.59
N GLN A 180 0.72 -16.14 12.55
CA GLN A 180 0.88 -16.56 13.94
C GLN A 180 0.46 -18.02 14.16
N GLU A 181 0.92 -18.65 15.25
CA GLU A 181 0.55 -20.04 15.59
C GLU A 181 -0.95 -20.24 15.81
N ASP A 182 -1.63 -19.25 16.41
CA ASP A 182 -3.08 -19.28 16.64
C ASP A 182 -3.92 -18.94 15.38
N GLY A 183 -3.24 -18.55 14.30
CA GLY A 183 -3.81 -18.10 13.03
C GLY A 183 -3.91 -16.58 12.92
N THR A 184 -3.80 -16.07 11.70
CA THR A 184 -3.90 -14.64 11.37
C THR A 184 -5.12 -14.42 10.48
N THR A 185 -6.03 -13.51 10.87
CA THR A 185 -7.17 -13.12 10.03
C THR A 185 -6.78 -11.95 9.16
N VAL A 186 -6.95 -12.09 7.85
CA VAL A 186 -6.55 -11.12 6.85
C VAL A 186 -7.77 -10.70 6.04
N THR A 187 -7.90 -9.41 5.76
CA THR A 187 -8.94 -8.88 4.88
C THR A 187 -8.34 -8.05 3.75
N PHE A 188 -8.96 -8.13 2.58
CA PHE A 188 -8.62 -7.31 1.40
C PHE A 188 -9.57 -6.11 1.25
N ASP A 189 -10.51 -5.95 2.19
CA ASP A 189 -11.52 -4.90 2.20
C ASP A 189 -11.14 -3.83 3.22
N ARG A 190 -10.92 -2.61 2.73
CA ARG A 190 -10.52 -1.46 3.55
C ARG A 190 -11.58 -1.08 4.59
N ASP A 191 -12.87 -1.18 4.24
CA ASP A 191 -13.96 -0.82 5.16
C ASP A 191 -14.08 -1.84 6.29
N LYS A 192 -13.83 -3.13 6.00
CA LYS A 192 -13.73 -4.18 7.04
C LYS A 192 -12.55 -3.93 7.97
N ALA A 193 -11.38 -3.64 7.42
CA ALA A 193 -10.17 -3.34 8.21
C ALA A 193 -10.37 -2.11 9.12
N LEU A 194 -11.02 -1.06 8.63
CA LEU A 194 -11.33 0.14 9.44
C LEU A 194 -12.34 -0.15 10.57
N ALA A 195 -13.21 -1.13 10.39
CA ALA A 195 -14.20 -1.53 11.41
C ALA A 195 -13.66 -2.58 12.39
N ARG A 196 -12.63 -3.34 12.00
CA ARG A 196 -12.07 -4.48 12.73
C ARG A 196 -10.56 -4.39 12.79
N GLU A 197 -10.05 -3.77 13.85
CA GLU A 197 -8.61 -3.65 14.13
C GLU A 197 -7.93 -5.00 14.43
N ASP A 198 -8.71 -6.06 14.66
CA ASP A 198 -8.21 -7.42 14.85
C ASP A 198 -7.92 -8.17 13.53
N MET A 199 -8.22 -7.56 12.38
CA MET A 199 -7.93 -8.12 11.05
C MET A 199 -6.79 -7.34 10.39
N GLU A 200 -5.83 -8.06 9.80
CA GLU A 200 -4.75 -7.45 9.03
C GLU A 200 -5.25 -7.03 7.64
N PHE A 201 -5.00 -5.78 7.24
CA PHE A 201 -5.36 -5.29 5.92
C PHE A 201 -4.27 -5.64 4.89
N ALA A 202 -4.52 -6.67 4.08
CA ALA A 202 -3.57 -7.09 3.07
C ALA A 202 -3.58 -6.16 1.85
N THR A 203 -2.40 -5.63 1.55
CA THR A 203 -2.08 -4.88 0.33
C THR A 203 -0.78 -5.41 -0.26
N TRP A 204 -0.42 -5.03 -1.49
CA TRP A 204 0.89 -5.37 -2.06
C TRP A 204 2.08 -4.85 -1.25
N GLU A 205 1.85 -3.82 -0.42
CA GLU A 205 2.88 -3.21 0.44
C GLU A 205 2.89 -3.83 1.86
N HIS A 206 1.97 -4.74 2.17
CA HIS A 206 1.90 -5.34 3.49
C HIS A 206 3.16 -6.20 3.76
N PRO A 207 3.81 -6.08 4.94
CA PRO A 207 5.07 -6.78 5.24
C PRO A 207 5.00 -8.29 4.99
N MET A 208 3.91 -8.96 5.38
CA MET A 208 3.68 -10.38 5.07
C MET A 208 3.79 -10.69 3.57
N ILE A 209 3.22 -9.86 2.70
CA ILE A 209 3.22 -10.09 1.26
C ILE A 209 4.62 -9.86 0.68
N LEU A 210 5.28 -8.77 1.07
CA LEU A 210 6.64 -8.44 0.64
C LEU A 210 7.66 -9.51 1.09
N GLU A 211 7.58 -9.94 2.35
CA GLU A 211 8.47 -10.98 2.89
C GLU A 211 8.16 -12.35 2.28
N ALA A 212 6.90 -12.66 1.99
CA ALA A 212 6.56 -13.91 1.33
C ALA A 212 7.02 -13.91 -0.14
N MET A 213 6.95 -12.77 -0.84
CA MET A 213 7.57 -12.60 -2.17
C MET A 213 9.08 -12.77 -2.13
N ASP A 214 9.76 -12.16 -1.15
CA ASP A 214 11.21 -12.30 -0.96
C ASP A 214 11.60 -13.76 -0.65
N MET A 215 10.79 -14.45 0.17
CA MET A 215 10.94 -15.87 0.44
C MET A 215 10.84 -16.71 -0.84
N VAL A 216 9.87 -16.45 -1.72
CA VAL A 216 9.81 -17.14 -3.03
C VAL A 216 11.06 -16.85 -3.87
N HIS A 217 11.49 -15.59 -3.90
CA HIS A 217 12.61 -15.18 -4.75
C HIS A 217 13.96 -15.74 -4.29
N THR A 218 14.14 -15.94 -2.99
CA THR A 218 15.38 -16.47 -2.39
C THR A 218 15.42 -18.00 -2.37
N MET A 219 14.28 -18.67 -2.48
CA MET A 219 14.22 -20.12 -2.49
C MET A 219 14.58 -20.71 -3.86
N GLU A 220 15.13 -21.93 -3.84
CA GLU A 220 15.45 -22.67 -5.06
C GLU A 220 14.25 -23.43 -5.65
N LEU A 221 13.13 -23.45 -4.93
CA LEU A 221 11.93 -24.17 -5.33
C LEU A 221 11.31 -23.51 -6.56
N GLY A 222 11.16 -24.29 -7.64
CA GLY A 222 10.63 -23.78 -8.91
C GLY A 222 11.71 -23.34 -9.91
N ASN A 223 12.99 -23.26 -9.50
CA ASN A 223 14.07 -22.84 -10.38
C ASN A 223 14.38 -23.85 -11.49
N ALA A 224 14.05 -25.13 -11.32
CA ALA A 224 14.30 -26.16 -12.32
C ALA A 224 13.12 -27.15 -12.42
N ALA A 225 12.60 -27.33 -13.62
CA ALA A 225 11.55 -28.31 -13.89
C ALA A 225 11.75 -29.03 -15.23
N ILE A 226 11.16 -30.22 -15.35
CA ILE A 226 11.09 -30.97 -16.61
C ILE A 226 9.67 -31.47 -16.84
N GLY A 227 9.20 -31.33 -18.08
CA GLY A 227 7.86 -31.72 -18.47
C GLY A 227 7.79 -32.25 -19.90
N THR A 228 6.69 -32.92 -20.23
CA THR A 228 6.39 -33.35 -21.59
C THR A 228 5.14 -32.67 -22.12
N ILE A 229 5.10 -32.41 -23.43
CA ILE A 229 3.98 -31.75 -24.08
C ILE A 229 3.58 -32.47 -25.37
N LYS A 230 2.27 -32.51 -25.65
CA LYS A 230 1.74 -33.00 -26.93
C LYS A 230 1.42 -31.81 -27.83
N LEU A 231 2.26 -31.57 -28.83
CA LEU A 231 2.10 -30.49 -29.80
C LEU A 231 1.82 -31.05 -31.19
N LYS A 232 0.66 -30.73 -31.76
CA LYS A 232 0.34 -31.08 -33.15
C LYS A 232 1.27 -30.29 -34.10
N GLY A 233 1.97 -30.99 -34.99
CA GLY A 233 2.85 -30.37 -35.98
C GLY A 233 4.31 -30.19 -35.54
N VAL A 234 4.68 -30.64 -34.33
CA VAL A 234 6.07 -30.70 -33.88
C VAL A 234 6.49 -32.17 -33.81
N ALA A 235 7.70 -32.49 -34.29
CA ALA A 235 8.21 -33.86 -34.27
C ALA A 235 8.37 -34.35 -32.81
N PRO A 236 8.02 -35.61 -32.49
CA PRO A 236 8.33 -36.19 -31.19
C PRO A 236 9.84 -36.15 -30.88
N GLY A 237 10.18 -35.90 -29.63
CA GLY A 237 11.57 -35.75 -29.18
C GLY A 237 12.18 -34.37 -29.46
N THR A 238 11.39 -33.40 -29.94
CA THR A 238 11.84 -32.01 -30.04
C THR A 238 11.96 -31.42 -28.63
N MET A 239 13.09 -30.77 -28.38
CA MET A 239 13.37 -30.11 -27.11
C MET A 239 13.08 -28.61 -27.18
N LEU A 240 12.30 -28.14 -26.21
CA LEU A 240 12.08 -26.72 -25.94
C LEU A 240 12.68 -26.39 -24.57
N LEU A 241 13.35 -25.24 -24.48
CA LEU A 241 13.91 -24.75 -23.23
C LEU A 241 13.24 -23.43 -22.89
N GLU A 242 12.50 -23.42 -21.79
CA GLU A 242 11.98 -22.20 -21.21
C GLU A 242 12.96 -21.68 -20.16
N ALA A 243 13.37 -20.42 -20.30
CA ALA A 243 14.26 -19.75 -19.37
C ALA A 243 13.60 -18.43 -18.92
N LEU A 244 13.62 -18.21 -17.61
CA LEU A 244 13.16 -16.98 -16.98
C LEU A 244 14.39 -16.22 -16.48
N TYR A 245 14.66 -15.08 -17.09
CA TYR A 245 15.69 -14.15 -16.62
C TYR A 245 15.03 -12.98 -15.91
N THR A 246 15.72 -12.36 -14.97
CA THR A 246 15.36 -11.04 -14.46
C THR A 246 16.54 -10.10 -14.61
N VAL A 247 16.23 -8.81 -14.69
CA VAL A 247 17.24 -7.76 -14.61
C VAL A 247 17.55 -7.55 -13.13
N ASN A 248 18.82 -7.74 -12.76
CA ASN A 248 19.33 -7.46 -11.43
C ASN A 248 20.19 -6.19 -11.47
N CYS A 249 19.83 -5.22 -10.64
CA CYS A 249 20.58 -3.98 -10.46
C CYS A 249 20.90 -3.81 -8.97
N ILE A 250 22.18 -3.93 -8.63
CA ILE A 250 22.65 -3.76 -7.26
C ILE A 250 22.86 -2.26 -7.00
N ALA A 251 21.92 -1.65 -6.30
CA ALA A 251 21.94 -0.24 -5.95
C ALA A 251 21.45 0.01 -4.51
N PRO A 252 21.93 1.07 -3.84
CA PRO A 252 21.37 1.49 -2.56
C PRO A 252 19.86 1.80 -2.66
N ARG A 253 19.06 1.33 -1.69
CA ARG A 253 17.60 1.56 -1.63
C ARG A 253 17.22 3.04 -1.69
N THR A 254 18.08 3.94 -1.22
CA THR A 254 17.89 5.40 -1.26
C THR A 254 17.79 5.97 -2.67
N LEU A 255 18.35 5.28 -3.68
CA LEU A 255 18.28 5.71 -5.07
C LEU A 255 16.92 5.40 -5.72
N GLN A 256 16.20 4.39 -5.22
CA GLN A 256 14.90 3.94 -5.75
C GLN A 256 14.96 3.51 -7.22
N VAL A 257 16.03 2.82 -7.64
CA VAL A 257 16.24 2.40 -9.04
C VAL A 257 15.10 1.51 -9.56
N GLU A 258 14.48 0.71 -8.67
CA GLU A 258 13.35 -0.18 -8.97
C GLU A 258 12.13 0.56 -9.58
N ARG A 259 11.99 1.87 -9.37
CA ARG A 259 10.95 2.69 -10.03
C ARG A 259 11.10 2.73 -11.54
N PHE A 260 12.34 2.65 -12.04
CA PHE A 260 12.66 2.78 -13.47
C PHE A 260 13.07 1.45 -14.08
N LEU A 261 13.68 0.57 -13.26
CA LEU A 261 14.13 -0.75 -13.66
C LEU A 261 13.57 -1.79 -12.68
N PRO A 262 12.25 -2.06 -12.71
CA PRO A 262 11.63 -3.03 -11.82
C PRO A 262 12.09 -4.46 -12.16
N LEU A 263 11.93 -5.38 -11.21
CA LEU A 263 12.16 -6.82 -11.36
C LEU A 263 11.17 -7.44 -12.35
N SER A 264 11.39 -7.19 -13.64
CA SER A 264 10.53 -7.67 -14.72
C SER A 264 11.07 -9.01 -15.26
N PRO A 265 10.30 -10.10 -15.17
CA PRO A 265 10.74 -11.38 -15.71
C PRO A 265 10.73 -11.37 -17.24
N MET A 266 11.86 -11.74 -17.81
CA MET A 266 12.08 -11.96 -19.23
C MET A 266 11.96 -13.45 -19.52
N ARG A 267 10.84 -13.84 -20.12
CA ARG A 267 10.57 -15.22 -20.49
C ARG A 267 10.99 -15.50 -21.91
N LEU A 268 11.89 -16.46 -22.07
CA LEU A 268 12.34 -16.95 -23.37
C LEU A 268 11.97 -18.42 -23.52
N LEU A 269 11.39 -18.79 -24.66
CA LEU A 269 11.06 -20.18 -24.99
C LEU A 269 11.80 -20.58 -26.27
N VAL A 270 12.96 -21.20 -26.11
CA VAL A 270 13.92 -21.44 -27.19
C VAL A 270 13.76 -22.84 -27.76
N ASP A 271 13.69 -22.94 -29.10
CA ASP A 271 13.57 -24.20 -29.83
C ASP A 271 14.92 -24.85 -30.21
N ALA A 272 14.87 -25.90 -31.05
CA ALA A 272 16.03 -26.56 -31.66
C ALA A 272 17.04 -25.59 -32.33
N ARG A 273 16.55 -24.47 -32.87
CA ARG A 273 17.28 -23.54 -33.74
C ARG A 273 17.60 -22.20 -33.08
N GLY A 274 17.29 -22.03 -31.79
CA GLY A 274 17.51 -20.77 -31.09
C GLY A 274 16.38 -19.75 -31.27
N LYS A 275 15.26 -20.12 -31.90
CA LYS A 275 14.13 -19.21 -32.11
C LYS A 275 13.31 -19.11 -30.83
N ASP A 276 13.01 -17.88 -30.42
CA ASP A 276 12.07 -17.62 -29.33
C ASP A 276 10.61 -17.79 -29.78
N LEU A 277 9.87 -18.58 -28.99
CA LEU A 277 8.48 -18.93 -29.18
C LEU A 277 7.59 -18.40 -28.04
N ALA A 278 8.13 -17.62 -27.09
CA ALA A 278 7.40 -17.18 -25.90
C ALA A 278 6.13 -16.39 -26.25
N ALA A 279 6.18 -15.55 -27.30
CA ALA A 279 5.03 -14.80 -27.79
C ALA A 279 3.94 -15.67 -28.44
N LEU A 280 4.32 -16.81 -29.04
CA LEU A 280 3.38 -17.75 -29.68
C LEU A 280 2.75 -18.71 -28.67
N LEU A 281 3.46 -18.99 -27.58
CA LEU A 281 3.06 -19.92 -26.52
C LEU A 281 3.13 -19.21 -25.15
N PRO A 282 2.07 -18.46 -24.78
CA PRO A 282 1.96 -17.82 -23.46
C PRO A 282 2.09 -18.82 -22.30
N GLN A 283 2.49 -18.32 -21.13
CA GLN A 283 2.83 -19.14 -19.97
C GLN A 283 1.65 -19.99 -19.49
N ASP A 284 0.47 -19.40 -19.36
CA ASP A 284 -0.72 -20.10 -18.85
C ASP A 284 -1.09 -21.29 -19.74
N ARG A 285 -1.10 -21.06 -21.06
CA ARG A 285 -1.36 -22.12 -22.05
C ARG A 285 -0.30 -23.20 -22.02
N LEU A 286 0.97 -22.83 -21.82
CA LEU A 286 2.04 -23.81 -21.72
C LEU A 286 1.89 -24.66 -20.45
N ASN A 287 1.55 -24.04 -19.32
CA ASN A 287 1.34 -24.72 -18.04
C ASN A 287 0.18 -25.73 -18.10
N GLU A 288 -0.91 -25.41 -18.79
CA GLU A 288 -2.03 -26.34 -19.00
C GLU A 288 -1.66 -27.57 -19.83
N MET A 289 -0.74 -27.42 -20.78
CA MET A 289 -0.37 -28.48 -21.72
C MET A 289 0.77 -29.37 -21.23
N VAL A 290 1.64 -28.85 -20.36
CA VAL A 290 2.82 -29.57 -19.84
C VAL A 290 2.39 -30.59 -18.80
N GLN A 291 2.88 -31.81 -18.96
CA GLN A 291 2.65 -32.94 -18.05
C GLN A 291 3.91 -33.29 -17.27
N SER A 292 3.74 -33.71 -16.02
CA SER A 292 4.85 -34.10 -15.16
C SER A 292 5.48 -35.41 -15.61
N VAL A 293 6.80 -35.51 -15.44
CA VAL A 293 7.58 -36.70 -15.79
C VAL A 293 8.05 -37.40 -14.52
N LYS A 294 7.98 -38.74 -14.49
CA LYS A 294 8.51 -39.53 -13.36
C LYS A 294 10.01 -39.27 -13.20
N LYS A 295 10.46 -39.11 -11.94
CA LYS A 295 11.85 -38.79 -11.57
C LYS A 295 12.91 -39.66 -12.26
N ALA A 296 12.67 -40.97 -12.35
CA ALA A 296 13.60 -41.90 -13.01
C ALA A 296 13.76 -41.61 -14.51
N THR A 297 12.65 -41.34 -15.21
CA THR A 297 12.64 -40.99 -16.64
C THR A 297 13.28 -39.63 -16.87
N ALA A 298 12.96 -38.64 -16.04
CA ALA A 298 13.56 -37.32 -16.08
C ALA A 298 15.10 -37.36 -15.99
N LEU A 299 15.65 -38.10 -15.02
CA LEU A 299 17.09 -38.23 -14.84
C LEU A 299 17.78 -38.90 -16.03
N ALA A 300 17.14 -39.89 -16.66
CA ALA A 300 17.67 -40.55 -17.83
C ALA A 300 17.73 -39.59 -19.04
N ILE A 301 16.69 -38.78 -19.22
CA ILE A 301 16.63 -37.82 -20.31
C ILE A 301 17.67 -36.71 -20.12
N ILE A 302 17.74 -36.09 -18.93
CA ILE A 302 18.69 -35.00 -18.64
C ILE A 302 20.13 -35.42 -18.94
N LYS A 303 20.52 -36.66 -18.62
CA LYS A 303 21.86 -37.18 -18.93
C LYS A 303 22.16 -37.25 -20.44
N GLN A 304 21.14 -37.47 -21.26
CA GLN A 304 21.29 -37.56 -22.72
C GLN A 304 21.30 -36.18 -23.38
N VAL A 305 20.52 -35.23 -22.87
CA VAL A 305 20.32 -33.92 -23.50
C VAL A 305 21.16 -32.80 -22.90
N TYR A 306 22.03 -33.10 -21.93
CA TYR A 306 22.82 -32.09 -21.18
C TYR A 306 23.54 -31.08 -22.09
N GLN A 307 24.30 -31.57 -23.08
CA GLN A 307 25.03 -30.70 -24.00
C GLN A 307 24.11 -29.83 -24.85
N GLU A 308 22.95 -30.35 -25.24
CA GLU A 308 21.97 -29.59 -26.02
C GLU A 308 21.28 -28.51 -25.14
N VAL A 309 21.02 -28.81 -23.87
CA VAL A 309 20.50 -27.82 -22.91
C VAL A 309 21.50 -26.69 -22.71
N GLU A 310 22.79 -27.00 -22.51
CA GLU A 310 23.85 -26.00 -22.35
C GLU A 310 23.98 -25.08 -23.59
N ALA A 311 23.91 -25.66 -24.79
CA ALA A 311 23.90 -24.90 -26.03
C ALA A 311 22.67 -23.98 -26.13
N LYS A 312 21.47 -24.46 -25.75
CA LYS A 312 20.25 -23.64 -25.74
C LYS A 312 20.26 -22.55 -24.68
N MET A 313 20.82 -22.82 -23.51
CA MET A 313 21.00 -21.81 -22.46
C MET A 313 21.89 -20.67 -22.95
N SER A 314 22.93 -20.98 -23.71
CA SER A 314 23.81 -19.96 -24.32
C SER A 314 23.05 -19.09 -25.33
N LEU A 315 22.21 -19.71 -26.18
CA LEU A 315 21.36 -18.98 -27.12
C LEU A 315 20.30 -18.12 -26.41
N ALA A 316 19.68 -18.64 -25.36
CA ALA A 316 18.72 -17.91 -24.54
C ALA A 316 19.38 -16.71 -23.85
N THR A 317 20.59 -16.89 -23.30
CA THR A 317 21.35 -15.82 -22.64
C THR A 317 21.70 -14.71 -23.63
N ALA A 318 22.18 -15.05 -24.84
CA ALA A 318 22.48 -14.05 -25.87
C ALA A 318 21.22 -13.26 -26.32
N ALA A 319 20.08 -13.95 -26.43
CA ALA A 319 18.81 -13.30 -26.74
C ALA A 319 18.33 -12.38 -25.60
N ALA A 320 18.50 -12.79 -24.34
CA ALA A 320 18.21 -11.98 -23.17
C ALA A 320 19.11 -10.74 -23.10
N GLU A 321 20.41 -10.88 -23.34
CA GLU A 321 21.38 -9.76 -23.36
C GLU A 321 21.02 -8.70 -24.42
N GLN A 322 20.56 -9.15 -25.59
CA GLN A 322 20.09 -8.23 -26.63
C GLN A 322 18.87 -7.43 -26.18
N GLN A 323 17.94 -8.05 -25.45
CA GLN A 323 16.76 -7.38 -24.90
C GLN A 323 17.13 -6.47 -23.71
N LEU A 324 18.08 -6.87 -22.86
CA LEU A 324 18.57 -6.09 -21.72
C LEU A 324 19.05 -4.71 -22.17
N ALA A 325 19.82 -4.63 -23.26
CA ALA A 325 20.34 -3.35 -23.75
C ALA A 325 19.21 -2.34 -24.05
N GLY A 326 18.08 -2.81 -24.59
CA GLY A 326 16.91 -1.98 -24.84
C GLY A 326 16.20 -1.56 -23.54
N ILE A 327 16.07 -2.48 -22.58
CA ILE A 327 15.45 -2.22 -21.27
C ILE A 327 16.26 -1.19 -20.48
N VAL A 328 17.58 -1.36 -20.41
CA VAL A 328 18.51 -0.44 -19.71
C VAL A 328 18.45 0.95 -20.34
N ALA A 329 18.50 1.05 -21.67
CA ALA A 329 18.41 2.33 -22.36
C ALA A 329 17.07 3.04 -22.11
N ALA A 330 15.96 2.30 -22.15
CA ALA A 330 14.63 2.85 -21.86
C ALA A 330 14.52 3.30 -20.40
N ALA A 331 15.00 2.50 -19.44
CA ALA A 331 14.99 2.84 -18.03
C ALA A 331 15.84 4.09 -17.72
N GLU A 332 17.04 4.22 -18.31
CA GLU A 332 17.87 5.42 -18.16
C GLU A 332 17.16 6.65 -18.74
N GLN A 333 16.53 6.53 -19.91
CA GLN A 333 15.82 7.63 -20.54
C GLN A 333 14.63 8.10 -19.69
N THR A 334 13.79 7.17 -19.20
CA THR A 334 12.65 7.49 -18.34
C THR A 334 13.10 8.14 -17.03
N MET A 335 14.13 7.57 -16.39
CA MET A 335 14.70 8.12 -15.15
C MET A 335 15.20 9.56 -15.33
N ARG A 336 15.96 9.82 -16.40
CA ARG A 336 16.48 11.16 -16.69
C ARG A 336 15.37 12.16 -17.01
N LEU A 337 14.30 11.73 -17.66
CA LEU A 337 13.15 12.58 -17.96
C LEU A 337 12.43 12.96 -16.66
N GLU A 338 11.97 11.99 -15.88
CA GLU A 338 11.17 12.25 -14.66
C GLU A 338 11.95 13.06 -13.62
N LEU A 339 13.16 12.61 -13.28
CA LEU A 339 13.98 13.30 -12.27
C LEU A 339 14.54 14.62 -12.81
N GLY A 340 14.75 14.72 -14.12
CA GLY A 340 15.17 15.97 -14.79
C GLY A 340 14.08 17.04 -14.73
N GLU A 341 12.83 16.68 -14.98
CA GLU A 341 11.68 17.59 -14.84
C GLU A 341 11.53 18.09 -13.38
N GLU A 342 11.69 17.19 -12.41
CA GLU A 342 11.66 17.54 -10.98
C GLU A 342 12.81 18.49 -10.61
N LEU A 343 14.01 18.23 -11.12
CA LEU A 343 15.19 19.08 -10.90
C LEU A 343 15.00 20.48 -11.49
N ASP A 344 14.50 20.58 -12.72
CA ASP A 344 14.21 21.85 -13.37
C ASP A 344 13.12 22.62 -12.64
N ARG A 345 12.10 21.92 -12.14
CA ARG A 345 11.06 22.51 -11.28
C ARG A 345 11.66 23.05 -9.97
N LEU A 346 12.52 22.31 -9.28
CA LEU A 346 13.16 22.78 -8.04
C LEU A 346 14.07 23.98 -8.29
N ARG A 347 14.85 23.97 -9.38
CA ARG A 347 15.67 25.11 -9.80
C ARG A 347 14.81 26.35 -10.10
N ALA A 348 13.68 26.18 -10.78
CA ALA A 348 12.76 27.27 -11.07
C ALA A 348 12.13 27.83 -9.78
N LEU A 349 11.69 26.96 -8.87
CA LEU A 349 11.11 27.38 -7.60
C LEU A 349 12.11 28.11 -6.72
N ARG A 350 13.39 27.70 -6.70
CA ARG A 350 14.41 28.38 -5.90
C ARG A 350 14.67 29.83 -6.33
N ARG A 351 14.47 30.16 -7.60
CA ARG A 351 14.56 31.56 -8.08
C ARG A 351 13.53 32.47 -7.42
N VAL A 352 12.42 31.92 -6.94
CA VAL A 352 11.28 32.67 -6.38
C VAL A 352 10.99 32.34 -4.92
N ASN A 353 11.56 31.27 -4.36
CA ASN A 353 11.34 30.80 -3.00
C ASN A 353 12.66 30.49 -2.29
N PRO A 354 13.08 31.29 -1.29
CA PRO A 354 14.35 31.11 -0.58
C PRO A 354 14.36 29.87 0.33
N SER A 355 13.21 29.23 0.59
CA SER A 355 13.13 28.04 1.44
C SER A 355 13.72 26.78 0.78
N ILE A 356 13.95 26.80 -0.55
CA ILE A 356 14.57 25.67 -1.26
C ILE A 356 16.09 25.76 -1.14
N ARG A 357 16.68 24.74 -0.55
CA ARG A 357 18.10 24.67 -0.24
C ARG A 357 18.90 24.18 -1.46
N GLU A 358 20.14 24.64 -1.59
CA GLU A 358 21.08 24.12 -2.61
C GLU A 358 21.31 22.61 -2.45
N GLU A 359 21.30 22.14 -1.20
CA GLU A 359 21.47 20.73 -0.86
C GLU A 359 20.40 19.84 -1.51
N GLU A 360 19.16 20.32 -1.64
CA GLU A 360 18.05 19.56 -2.25
C GLU A 360 18.26 19.39 -3.76
N ILE A 361 18.72 20.45 -4.43
CA ILE A 361 19.04 20.41 -5.87
C ILE A 361 20.28 19.54 -6.12
N SER A 362 21.31 19.70 -5.30
CA SER A 362 22.55 18.93 -5.39
C SER A 362 22.29 17.45 -5.14
N PHE A 363 21.43 17.12 -4.17
CA PHE A 363 21.01 15.76 -3.87
C PHE A 363 20.28 15.12 -5.05
N LEU A 364 19.31 15.81 -5.65
CA LEU A 364 18.58 15.27 -6.79
C LEU A 364 19.48 15.09 -8.03
N GLN A 365 20.39 16.04 -8.28
CA GLN A 365 21.39 15.90 -9.34
C GLN A 365 22.30 14.68 -9.10
N HIS A 366 22.84 14.53 -7.89
CA HIS A 366 23.65 13.38 -7.53
C HIS A 366 22.87 12.06 -7.67
N ARG A 367 21.60 12.03 -7.27
CA ARG A 367 20.74 10.86 -7.46
C ARG A 367 20.58 10.48 -8.93
N ILE A 368 20.37 11.45 -9.83
CA ILE A 368 20.27 11.19 -11.28
C ILE A 368 21.55 10.53 -11.79
N ASP A 369 22.70 11.09 -11.41
CA ASP A 369 23.99 10.63 -11.89
C ASP A 369 24.33 9.22 -11.34
N GLU A 370 24.12 8.97 -10.04
CA GLU A 370 24.33 7.65 -9.43
C GLU A 370 23.33 6.61 -9.97
N CYS A 371 22.05 6.95 -10.11
CA CYS A 371 21.04 6.07 -10.71
C CYS A 371 21.45 5.65 -12.13
N ALA A 372 21.95 6.59 -12.94
CA ALA A 372 22.42 6.27 -14.30
C ALA A 372 23.56 5.26 -14.28
N VAL A 373 24.54 5.45 -13.38
CA VAL A 373 25.66 4.50 -13.22
C VAL A 373 25.15 3.11 -12.84
N HIS A 374 24.24 3.00 -11.87
CA HIS A 374 23.71 1.70 -11.45
C HIS A 374 22.85 1.02 -12.54
N ILE A 375 22.01 1.78 -13.26
CA ILE A 375 21.19 1.27 -14.36
C ILE A 375 22.09 0.71 -15.48
N GLN A 376 23.18 1.41 -15.83
CA GLN A 376 24.13 0.95 -16.85
C GLN A 376 24.88 -0.34 -16.46
N HIS A 377 25.06 -0.59 -15.17
CA HIS A 377 25.68 -1.83 -14.65
C HIS A 377 24.66 -2.93 -14.34
N ALA A 378 23.39 -2.76 -14.72
CA ALA A 378 22.40 -3.80 -14.57
C ALA A 378 22.81 -5.05 -15.36
N SER A 379 22.59 -6.21 -14.76
CA SER A 379 22.99 -7.51 -15.30
C SER A 379 21.80 -8.46 -15.36
N LEU A 380 21.91 -9.50 -16.17
CA LEU A 380 20.91 -10.56 -16.21
C LEU A 380 21.21 -11.62 -15.16
N GLN A 381 20.16 -12.07 -14.49
CA GLN A 381 20.19 -13.21 -13.60
C GLN A 381 19.19 -14.26 -14.09
N LEU A 382 19.65 -15.49 -14.27
CA LEU A 382 18.76 -16.62 -14.55
C LEU A 382 18.04 -17.01 -13.27
N GLN A 383 16.71 -16.95 -13.28
CA GLN A 383 15.85 -17.28 -12.14
C GLN A 383 15.34 -18.71 -12.21
N ALA A 384 14.85 -19.12 -13.38
CA ALA A 384 14.30 -20.46 -13.54
C ALA A 384 14.49 -21.03 -14.95
N LEU A 385 14.50 -22.35 -15.02
CA LEU A 385 14.69 -23.14 -16.23
C LEU A 385 13.68 -24.30 -16.27
N ARG A 386 12.95 -24.42 -17.36
CA ARG A 386 12.06 -25.55 -17.59
C ARG A 386 12.36 -26.24 -18.91
N LEU A 387 12.76 -27.50 -18.82
CA LEU A 387 13.01 -28.38 -19.96
C LEU A 387 11.71 -29.04 -20.40
N ILE A 388 11.31 -28.85 -21.65
CA ILE A 388 10.06 -29.37 -22.20
C ILE A 388 10.35 -30.26 -23.41
N ILE A 389 9.77 -31.45 -23.41
CA ILE A 389 10.01 -32.46 -24.46
C ILE A 389 8.70 -32.81 -25.14
N THR A 390 8.68 -32.76 -26.47
CA THR A 390 7.50 -33.15 -27.22
C THR A 390 7.36 -34.67 -27.27
N THR A 391 6.15 -35.16 -27.03
CA THR A 391 5.79 -36.59 -27.07
C THR A 391 4.79 -36.90 -28.16
#